data_AF-A0A9D7M373-F1
#
_entry.id   AF-A0A9D7M373-F1
#
_cell.length_a   1.000
_cell.length_b   1.000
_cell.length_c   1.000
_cell.angle_alpha   90.00
_cell.angle_beta   90.00
_cell.angle_gamma   90.00
#
_symmetry.space_group_name_H-M   'P 1'
#
loop_
_entity.id
_entity.type
_entity.pdbx_description
1 polymer ?
#
loop_
_entity_poly.entity_id
_entity_poly.type
_entity_poly.pdbx_seq_one_letter_code
_entity_poly.pdbx_strand_id
1 'polypeptide(L)'
;MALKRSTFVILFFCLLGGSVFAQQQKQPDIFKDADGNTYHQLFLDFKATELLKLNYTLDEAPVDGVLSTDGYSIIIKNYPGDKSVKALIKDESGAEKEITKSRCFIDPIILQL
;
A
#
# COMPACT_ATOMS: atom_id res chain seq x y z
N MET A 1 50.33 24.87 -56.89
CA MET A 1 50.53 24.26 -55.55
C MET A 1 49.22 24.35 -54.77
N ALA A 2 48.70 23.20 -54.38
CA ALA A 2 47.77 22.91 -53.28
C ALA A 2 46.58 23.87 -53.02
N LEU A 3 45.48 23.67 -53.76
CA LEU A 3 44.15 24.03 -53.28
C LEU A 3 43.76 23.03 -52.17
N LYS A 4 43.71 23.53 -50.93
CA LYS A 4 43.48 22.74 -49.70
C LYS A 4 42.16 21.98 -49.78
N ARG A 5 42.28 20.65 -49.77
CA ARG A 5 41.25 19.68 -49.34
C ARG A 5 40.70 20.11 -47.98
N SER A 6 39.43 20.50 -47.86
CA SER A 6 38.67 20.31 -46.61
C SER A 6 37.19 20.72 -46.79
N THR A 7 36.41 19.90 -47.48
CA THR A 7 34.95 20.05 -47.55
C THR A 7 34.30 18.67 -47.45
N PHE A 8 34.62 17.93 -46.39
CA PHE A 8 33.98 16.63 -46.14
C PHE A 8 33.84 16.26 -44.65
N VAL A 9 33.77 17.22 -43.73
CA VAL A 9 33.76 16.92 -42.28
C VAL A 9 32.50 17.42 -41.55
N ILE A 10 31.56 18.09 -42.22
CA ILE A 10 30.41 18.70 -41.54
C ILE A 10 29.14 17.83 -41.60
N LEU A 11 29.11 16.74 -42.38
CA LEU A 11 27.90 15.90 -42.55
C LEU A 11 27.82 14.68 -41.62
N PHE A 12 28.74 14.53 -40.66
CA PHE A 12 28.77 13.34 -39.78
C PHE A 12 28.28 13.59 -38.34
N PHE A 13 27.86 14.83 -38.01
CA PHE A 13 27.52 15.19 -36.63
C PHE A 13 26.01 15.27 -36.34
N CYS A 14 25.13 15.04 -37.32
CA CYS A 14 23.67 15.16 -37.14
C CYS A 14 22.93 13.83 -36.87
N LEU A 15 23.63 12.69 -36.80
CA LEU A 15 22.99 11.36 -36.63
C LEU A 15 23.04 10.80 -35.20
N LEU A 16 23.52 11.57 -34.22
CA LEU A 16 23.53 11.19 -32.80
C LEU A 16 22.31 11.70 -32.01
N GLY A 17 21.20 11.96 -32.70
CA GLY A 17 19.90 12.27 -32.08
C GLY A 17 19.14 11.01 -31.66
N GLY A 18 19.80 10.09 -30.96
CA GLY A 18 19.11 8.97 -30.32
C GLY A 18 18.33 9.50 -29.12
N SER A 19 17.05 9.78 -29.31
CA SER A 19 16.12 10.06 -28.21
C SER A 19 16.04 8.82 -27.32
N VAL A 20 16.88 8.80 -26.29
CA VAL A 20 16.76 7.86 -25.17
C VAL A 20 15.49 8.25 -24.42
N PHE A 21 14.36 7.66 -24.82
CA PHE A 21 13.20 7.58 -23.95
C PHE A 21 13.57 6.66 -22.79
N ALA A 22 14.15 7.24 -21.75
CA ALA A 22 14.22 6.57 -20.46
C ALA A 22 12.77 6.44 -19.95
N GLN A 23 12.10 5.32 -20.30
CA GLN A 23 10.91 4.91 -19.57
C GLN A 23 11.36 4.64 -18.14
N GLN A 24 11.09 5.59 -17.25
CA GLN A 24 11.21 5.38 -15.82
C GLN A 24 10.19 4.32 -15.44
N GLN A 25 10.63 3.06 -15.39
CA GLN A 25 9.84 1.96 -14.86
C GLN A 25 9.57 2.29 -13.39
N LYS A 26 8.34 2.74 -13.10
CA LYS A 26 7.89 3.02 -11.74
C LYS A 26 8.15 1.76 -10.93
N GLN A 27 9.09 1.81 -10.01
CA GLN A 27 9.39 0.69 -9.14
C GLN A 27 8.10 0.36 -8.37
N PRO A 28 7.68 -0.92 -8.34
CA PRO A 28 6.49 -1.31 -7.62
C PRO A 28 6.59 -0.89 -6.14
N ASP A 29 5.55 -0.25 -5.64
CA ASP A 29 5.41 0.05 -4.22
C ASP A 29 4.89 -1.22 -3.53
N ILE A 30 5.73 -1.83 -2.69
CA ILE A 30 5.45 -3.13 -2.07
C ILE A 30 4.26 -3.09 -1.10
N PHE A 31 3.81 -1.90 -0.70
CA PHE A 31 2.68 -1.70 0.22
C PHE A 31 1.38 -1.31 -0.50
N LYS A 32 1.42 -1.18 -1.83
CA LYS A 32 0.25 -0.77 -2.62
C LYS A 32 -0.17 -1.83 -3.61
N ASP A 33 -1.48 -2.03 -3.69
CA ASP A 33 -2.06 -2.87 -4.74
C ASP A 33 -2.02 -2.15 -6.10
N ALA A 34 -2.55 -2.81 -7.14
CA ALA A 34 -2.62 -2.25 -8.49
C ALA A 34 -3.46 -0.95 -8.57
N ASP A 35 -4.43 -0.79 -7.66
CA ASP A 35 -5.32 0.38 -7.58
C ASP A 35 -4.75 1.49 -6.67
N GLY A 36 -3.61 1.24 -6.02
CA GLY A 36 -2.94 2.17 -5.12
C GLY A 36 -3.43 2.13 -3.66
N ASN A 37 -4.25 1.15 -3.29
CA ASN A 37 -4.71 0.98 -1.91
C ASN A 37 -3.61 0.40 -1.02
N THR A 38 -3.62 0.79 0.25
CA THR A 38 -2.77 0.22 1.29
C THR A 38 -3.58 -0.67 2.22
N TYR A 39 -2.93 -1.67 2.80
CA TYR A 39 -3.55 -2.60 3.73
C TYR A 39 -2.75 -2.67 5.01
N HIS A 40 -3.46 -2.74 6.13
CA HIS A 40 -2.87 -2.84 7.45
C HIS A 40 -3.53 -3.96 8.23
N GLN A 41 -2.81 -4.54 9.18
CA GLN A 41 -3.24 -5.67 9.98
C GLN A 41 -3.30 -5.25 11.45
N LEU A 42 -4.46 -5.48 12.06
CA LEU A 42 -4.65 -5.39 13.50
C LEU A 42 -4.68 -6.81 14.08
N PHE A 43 -3.73 -7.16 14.95
CA PHE A 43 -3.73 -8.47 15.61
C PHE A 43 -4.73 -8.54 16.76
N LEU A 44 -5.40 -9.68 16.87
CA LEU A 44 -6.34 -10.02 17.93
C LEU A 44 -5.69 -10.99 18.91
N ASP A 45 -5.93 -10.77 20.20
CA ASP A 45 -5.41 -11.63 21.28
C ASP A 45 -6.17 -12.97 21.39
N PHE A 46 -7.24 -13.14 20.61
CA PHE A 46 -8.11 -14.31 20.59
C PHE A 46 -8.69 -14.51 19.20
N LYS A 47 -9.24 -15.70 18.95
CA LYS A 47 -9.89 -16.02 17.69
C LYS A 47 -11.27 -15.39 17.62
N ALA A 48 -11.48 -14.49 16.66
CA ALA A 48 -12.79 -13.97 16.32
C ALA A 48 -13.46 -14.83 15.24
N THR A 49 -14.78 -14.90 15.29
CA THR A 49 -15.61 -15.59 14.30
C THR A 49 -16.34 -14.61 13.38
N GLU A 50 -16.63 -13.40 13.88
CA GLU A 50 -17.38 -12.39 13.15
C GLU A 50 -16.91 -10.98 13.54
N LEU A 51 -16.77 -10.10 12.53
CA LEU A 51 -16.58 -8.66 12.73
C LEU A 51 -17.92 -7.95 12.55
N LEU A 52 -18.46 -7.40 13.64
CA LEU A 52 -19.77 -6.76 13.63
C LEU A 52 -19.68 -5.27 13.27
N LYS A 53 -18.65 -4.59 13.80
CA LYS A 53 -18.46 -3.14 13.61
C LYS A 53 -16.99 -2.78 13.70
N LEU A 54 -16.55 -1.84 12.86
CA LEU A 54 -15.21 -1.28 12.91
C LEU A 54 -15.26 0.22 12.61
N ASN A 55 -14.93 1.03 13.61
CA ASN A 55 -14.96 2.49 13.51
C ASN A 55 -13.68 3.09 14.07
N TYR A 56 -13.35 4.33 13.69
CA TYR A 56 -12.36 5.12 14.40
C TYR A 56 -12.89 5.54 15.78
N THR A 57 -12.00 5.65 16.76
CA THR A 57 -12.41 5.96 18.14
C THR A 57 -12.90 7.40 18.32
N LEU A 58 -12.32 8.36 17.58
CA LEU A 58 -12.53 9.79 17.81
C LEU A 58 -13.79 10.35 17.15
N ASP A 59 -13.98 10.06 15.87
CA ASP A 59 -15.06 10.60 15.03
C ASP A 59 -16.15 9.57 14.74
N GLU A 60 -15.99 8.34 15.24
CA GLU A 60 -16.85 7.18 14.98
C GLU A 60 -17.09 6.88 13.50
N ALA A 61 -16.25 7.41 12.62
CA ALA A 61 -16.36 7.15 11.19
C ALA A 61 -16.09 5.67 10.90
N PRO A 62 -16.84 5.06 9.97
CA PRO A 62 -16.68 3.65 9.64
C PRO A 62 -15.31 3.42 8.99
N VAL A 63 -14.73 2.25 9.26
CA VAL A 63 -13.46 1.81 8.72
C VAL A 63 -13.72 0.60 7.84
N ASP A 64 -13.15 0.61 6.62
CA ASP A 64 -13.21 -0.54 5.72
C ASP A 64 -12.24 -1.61 6.22
N GLY A 65 -12.78 -2.70 6.76
CA GLY A 65 -11.99 -3.79 7.27
C GLY A 65 -12.71 -5.13 7.24
N VAL A 66 -11.91 -6.19 7.14
CA VAL A 66 -12.38 -7.57 7.07
C VAL A 66 -11.62 -8.44 8.06
N LEU A 67 -12.29 -9.43 8.64
CA LEU A 67 -11.62 -10.42 9.47
C LEU A 67 -10.76 -11.32 8.57
N SER A 68 -9.52 -11.62 9.01
CA SER A 68 -8.65 -12.57 8.32
C SER A 68 -9.23 -13.99 8.38
N THR A 69 -8.84 -14.83 7.41
CA THR A 69 -9.34 -16.20 7.29
C THR A 69 -9.10 -17.07 8.52
N ASP A 70 -8.02 -16.82 9.26
CA ASP A 70 -7.69 -17.52 10.50
C ASP A 70 -8.44 -16.97 11.74
N GLY A 71 -9.05 -15.79 11.62
CA GLY A 71 -9.80 -15.12 12.68
C GLY A 71 -8.94 -14.39 13.72
N TYR A 72 -7.62 -14.31 13.53
CA TYR A 72 -6.70 -13.69 14.51
C TYR A 72 -6.28 -12.26 14.14
N SER A 73 -6.81 -11.72 13.06
CA SER A 73 -6.52 -10.34 12.70
C SER A 73 -7.65 -9.67 11.92
N ILE A 74 -7.66 -8.35 11.94
CA ILE A 74 -8.53 -7.54 11.08
C ILE A 74 -7.64 -6.86 10.05
N ILE A 75 -7.96 -7.05 8.78
CA ILE A 75 -7.30 -6.40 7.65
C ILE A 75 -8.05 -5.11 7.34
N ILE A 76 -7.36 -3.98 7.46
CA ILE A 76 -7.92 -2.64 7.30
C ILE A 76 -7.41 -2.04 5.99
N LYS A 77 -8.34 -1.57 5.15
CA LYS A 77 -8.02 -0.91 3.88
C LYS A 77 -7.84 0.59 4.09
N ASN A 78 -6.79 1.16 3.49
CA ASN A 78 -6.51 2.59 3.43
C ASN A 78 -6.48 3.29 4.81
N TYR A 79 -5.92 2.62 5.81
CA TYR A 79 -5.74 3.19 7.15
C TYR A 79 -4.75 4.37 7.12
N PRO A 80 -5.06 5.52 7.75
CA PRO A 80 -4.25 6.74 7.66
C PRO A 80 -2.95 6.72 8.48
N GLY A 81 -2.76 5.73 9.37
CA GLY A 81 -1.52 5.58 10.14
C GLY A 81 -1.51 6.28 11.51
N ASP A 82 -2.49 7.11 11.84
CA ASP A 82 -2.49 7.97 13.02
C ASP A 82 -3.72 7.86 13.93
N LYS A 83 -4.73 7.05 13.57
CA LYS A 83 -6.01 6.95 14.28
C LYS A 83 -6.17 5.64 15.06
N SER A 84 -6.69 5.71 16.28
CA SER A 84 -7.14 4.50 16.99
C SER A 84 -8.42 3.94 16.38
N VAL A 85 -8.59 2.62 16.45
CA VAL A 85 -9.78 1.91 15.97
C VAL A 85 -10.49 1.21 17.13
N LYS A 86 -11.81 1.15 17.04
CA LYS A 86 -12.73 0.46 17.95
C LYS A 86 -13.49 -0.59 17.15
N ALA A 87 -13.37 -1.85 17.55
CA ALA A 87 -14.01 -2.99 16.88
C ALA A 87 -14.95 -3.71 17.84
N LEU A 88 -16.14 -4.05 17.34
CA LEU A 88 -17.07 -4.99 17.99
C LEU A 88 -17.01 -6.31 17.23
N ILE A 89 -16.65 -7.38 17.91
CA ILE A 89 -16.37 -8.70 17.34
C ILE A 89 -17.06 -9.79 18.15
N LYS A 90 -17.43 -10.90 17.51
CA LYS A 90 -17.81 -12.14 18.22
C LYS A 90 -16.63 -13.10 18.27
N ASP A 91 -16.45 -13.75 19.41
CA ASP A 91 -15.46 -14.81 19.57
C ASP A 91 -16.03 -16.21 19.25
N GLU A 92 -15.22 -17.24 19.47
CA GLU A 92 -15.60 -18.64 19.26
C GLU A 92 -16.71 -19.15 20.19
N SER A 93 -16.93 -18.50 21.33
CA SER A 93 -18.04 -18.80 22.24
C SER A 93 -19.34 -18.10 21.83
N GLY A 94 -19.28 -17.23 20.81
CA GLY A 94 -20.39 -16.38 20.38
C GLY A 94 -20.56 -15.13 21.25
N ALA A 95 -19.65 -14.87 22.20
CA ALA A 95 -19.70 -13.67 23.02
C ALA A 95 -19.21 -12.44 22.23
N GLU A 96 -19.93 -11.33 22.37
CA GLU A 96 -19.52 -10.05 21.81
C GLU A 96 -18.45 -9.40 22.70
N LYS A 97 -17.39 -8.91 22.07
CA LYS A 97 -16.28 -8.22 22.71
C LYS A 97 -16.00 -6.93 21.96
N GLU A 98 -15.88 -5.85 22.73
CA GLU A 98 -15.37 -4.58 22.22
C GLU A 98 -13.88 -4.49 22.49
N ILE A 99 -13.11 -4.17 21.46
CA ILE A 99 -11.67 -3.89 21.57
C ILE A 99 -11.38 -2.50 21.04
N THR A 100 -10.46 -1.80 21.71
CA THR A 100 -9.91 -0.53 21.24
C THR A 100 -8.41 -0.68 21.13
N LYS A 101 -7.85 -0.39 19.95
CA LYS A 101 -6.43 -0.54 19.67
C LYS A 101 -5.90 0.75 19.05
N SER A 102 -4.74 1.18 19.54
CA SER A 102 -4.04 2.36 19.03
C SER A 102 -3.21 2.00 17.80
N ARG A 103 -2.71 3.03 17.11
CA ARG A 103 -1.89 2.89 15.90
C ARG A 103 -0.69 1.93 16.04
N CYS A 104 -0.15 1.77 17.25
CA CYS A 104 1.03 0.95 17.50
C CYS A 104 0.76 -0.56 17.40
N PHE A 105 -0.51 -0.96 17.27
CA PHE A 105 -0.93 -2.35 17.10
C PHE A 105 -1.46 -2.62 15.68
N ILE A 106 -1.27 -1.67 14.76
CA ILE A 106 -1.77 -1.71 13.38
C ILE A 106 -0.56 -1.65 12.45
N ASP A 107 -0.19 -2.78 11.87
CA ASP A 107 1.03 -2.93 11.07
C ASP A 107 0.71 -2.91 9.56
N PRO A 108 1.56 -2.33 8.70
CA PRO A 108 1.36 -2.37 7.26
C PRO A 108 1.58 -3.78 6.68
N ILE A 109 0.81 -4.15 5.65
CA ILE A 109 0.93 -5.42 4.93
C ILE A 109 1.73 -5.21 3.65
N ILE A 110 2.71 -6.09 3.41
CA ILE A 110 3.45 -6.17 2.15
C ILE A 110 2.64 -7.03 1.17
N LEU A 111 2.35 -6.48 -0.01
CA LEU A 111 1.47 -7.10 -1.01
C LEU A 111 2.24 -7.77 -2.16
N GLN A 112 3.48 -7.36 -2.39
CA GLN A 112 4.32 -7.89 -3.47
C GLN A 112 5.62 -8.45 -2.88
N LEU A 113 5.87 -9.73 -3.15
CA LEU A 113 7.09 -10.46 -2.82
C LEU A 113 7.89 -10.76 -4.09
#